data_AF-A0A2V5RZ57-F1
#
_entry.id   AF-A0A2V5RZ57-F1
#
_cell.length_a   1.000
_cell.length_b   1.000
_cell.length_c   1.000
_cell.angle_alpha   90.00
_cell.angle_beta   90.00
_cell.angle_gamma   90.00
#
_symmetry.space_group_name_H-M   'P 1'
#
loop_
_entity.id
_entity.type
_entity.pdbx_description
1 polymer ?
#
loop_
_entity_poly.entity_id
_entity_poly.type
_entity_poly.pdbx_seq_one_letter_code
_entity_poly.pdbx_strand_id
1 'polypeptide(L)'
;MRLLLVLVTLIVIGAIKLPVERDLAVIHRQEHFRGVEFNLDLREKLGQLGFIAALSGFRAIVADGLFIQAHVAWERTEWSRVLLLFRHVTTLQPRSILFWDMAAWHMAWNASVAAMNDRAQPRLALRVKAQREYFALGKDFLERGIKNNPDRPQLYEALARLYKEKYKDHERASEFFAKSAALPGAPRYEKRFSAYELSYCEGREREAYERLRQIYDEGEKERLPTLITRLKFLENKLGIPQDQRIPDRAP
;
A
#
# COMPACT_ATOMS: atom_id res chain seq x y z
N MET A 1 6.71 -31.55 -39.95
CA MET A 1 6.88 -32.43 -38.77
C MET A 1 7.18 -31.66 -37.48
N ARG A 2 8.22 -30.80 -37.42
CA ARG A 2 8.57 -30.02 -36.21
C ARG A 2 7.47 -29.08 -35.70
N LEU A 3 6.78 -28.36 -36.60
CA LEU A 3 5.68 -27.47 -36.23
C LEU A 3 4.50 -28.23 -35.60
N LEU A 4 4.20 -29.43 -36.14
CA LEU A 4 3.14 -30.29 -35.66
C LEU A 4 3.47 -30.82 -34.25
N LEU A 5 4.73 -31.21 -34.01
CA LEU A 5 5.22 -31.61 -32.69
C LEU A 5 5.10 -30.47 -31.67
N VAL A 6 5.48 -29.24 -32.03
CA VAL A 6 5.33 -28.08 -31.14
C VAL A 6 3.86 -27.83 -30.79
N LEU A 7 2.96 -27.88 -31.78
CA LEU A 7 1.52 -27.71 -31.55
C LEU A 7 0.95 -28.80 -30.65
N VAL A 8 1.31 -30.05 -30.87
CA VAL A 8 0.86 -31.18 -30.03
C VAL A 8 1.37 -31.01 -28.60
N THR A 9 2.65 -30.64 -28.41
CA THR A 9 3.21 -30.39 -27.08
C THR A 9 2.49 -29.26 -26.36
N LEU A 10 2.18 -28.16 -27.04
CA LEU A 10 1.41 -27.05 -26.45
C LEU A 10 -0.01 -27.46 -26.06
N ILE A 11 -0.68 -28.27 -26.89
CA ILE A 11 -2.02 -28.78 -26.60
C ILE A 11 -1.99 -29.72 -25.38
N VAL A 12 -1.01 -30.61 -25.31
CA VAL A 12 -0.85 -31.55 -24.18
C VAL A 12 -0.55 -30.80 -22.88
N ILE A 13 0.38 -29.85 -22.89
CA ILE A 13 0.67 -29.02 -21.72
C ILE A 13 -0.57 -28.21 -21.31
N GLY A 14 -1.28 -27.61 -22.27
CA GLY A 14 -2.51 -26.88 -22.01
C GLY A 14 -3.60 -27.76 -21.38
N ALA A 15 -3.80 -28.97 -21.91
CA ALA A 15 -4.78 -29.93 -21.41
C ALA A 15 -4.47 -30.41 -19.98
N ILE A 16 -3.19 -30.62 -19.65
CA ILE A 16 -2.75 -30.98 -18.28
C ILE A 16 -2.94 -29.81 -17.32
N LYS A 17 -2.64 -28.58 -17.76
CA LYS A 17 -2.68 -27.37 -16.92
C LYS A 17 -4.10 -26.88 -16.63
N LEU A 18 -5.02 -27.03 -17.60
CA LEU A 18 -6.39 -26.53 -17.51
C LEU A 18 -7.18 -26.97 -16.26
N PRO A 19 -7.19 -28.27 -15.86
CA PRO A 19 -7.91 -28.70 -14.66
C PRO A 19 -7.28 -28.11 -13.39
N VAL A 20 -5.95 -28.05 -13.30
CA VAL A 20 -5.24 -27.43 -12.17
C VAL A 20 -5.58 -25.94 -12.07
N GLU A 21 -5.61 -25.22 -13.19
CA GLU A 21 -6.02 -23.82 -13.22
C GLU A 21 -7.49 -23.62 -12.86
N ARG A 22 -8.38 -24.55 -13.25
CA ARG A 22 -9.80 -24.50 -12.88
C ARG A 22 -10.00 -24.74 -11.40
N ASP A 23 -9.32 -25.72 -10.82
CA ASP A 23 -9.42 -26.03 -9.39
C ASP A 23 -8.82 -24.89 -8.55
N LEU A 24 -7.66 -24.37 -8.95
CA LEU A 24 -7.08 -23.16 -8.36
C LEU A 24 -8.00 -21.96 -8.52
N ALA A 25 -8.68 -21.78 -9.65
CA ALA A 25 -9.64 -20.70 -9.86
C ALA A 25 -10.91 -20.84 -9.01
N VAL A 26 -11.34 -22.06 -8.70
CA VAL A 26 -12.46 -22.33 -7.78
C VAL A 26 -12.04 -22.02 -6.34
N ILE A 27 -10.88 -22.50 -5.89
CA ILE A 27 -10.30 -22.18 -4.58
C ILE A 27 -10.09 -20.66 -4.44
N HIS A 28 -9.55 -20.03 -5.47
CA HIS A 28 -9.38 -18.58 -5.55
C HIS A 28 -10.72 -17.83 -5.43
N ARG A 29 -11.78 -18.27 -6.12
CA ARG A 29 -13.11 -17.65 -6.01
C ARG A 29 -13.73 -17.80 -4.62
N GLN A 30 -13.50 -18.93 -3.96
CA GLN A 30 -13.94 -19.17 -2.58
C GLN A 30 -13.17 -18.31 -1.57
N GLU A 31 -11.89 -18.03 -1.83
CA GLU A 31 -11.01 -17.16 -1.04
C GLU A 31 -10.99 -15.68 -1.48
N HIS A 32 -12.07 -15.20 -2.13
CA HIS A 32 -12.21 -13.82 -2.63
C HIS A 32 -11.12 -13.30 -3.61
N PHE A 33 -10.33 -14.18 -4.23
CA PHE A 33 -9.44 -13.78 -5.32
C PHE A 33 -10.26 -13.50 -6.59
N ARG A 34 -10.50 -12.22 -6.87
CA ARG A 34 -11.04 -11.76 -8.16
C ARG A 34 -10.00 -12.04 -9.26
N GLY A 35 -10.44 -12.70 -10.33
CA GLY A 35 -9.62 -12.89 -11.53
C GLY A 35 -9.31 -11.56 -12.21
N VAL A 36 -8.17 -11.49 -12.89
CA VAL A 36 -7.82 -10.35 -13.74
C VAL A 36 -8.59 -10.48 -15.05
N GLU A 37 -9.40 -9.48 -15.41
CA GLU A 37 -10.07 -9.43 -16.71
C GLU A 37 -9.06 -9.13 -17.82
N PHE A 38 -9.03 -9.98 -18.84
CA PHE A 38 -8.21 -9.79 -20.03
C PHE A 38 -8.94 -8.86 -21.00
N ASN A 39 -8.46 -7.64 -21.16
CA ASN A 39 -9.04 -6.66 -22.09
C ASN A 39 -7.96 -6.00 -22.97
N LEU A 40 -8.39 -5.25 -23.99
CA LEU A 40 -7.48 -4.55 -24.91
C LEU A 40 -6.61 -3.49 -24.22
N ASP A 41 -7.10 -2.91 -23.13
CA ASP A 41 -6.38 -1.97 -22.26
C ASP A 41 -5.13 -2.62 -21.62
N LEU A 42 -5.16 -3.93 -21.35
CA LEU A 42 -4.00 -4.69 -20.89
C LEU A 42 -2.89 -4.79 -21.95
N ARG A 43 -3.24 -4.89 -23.24
CA ARG A 43 -2.28 -4.92 -24.35
C ARG A 43 -1.54 -3.59 -24.49
N GLU A 44 -2.27 -2.50 -24.36
CA GLU A 44 -1.72 -1.15 -24.45
C GLU A 44 -0.73 -0.87 -23.30
N LYS A 45 -1.06 -1.33 -22.08
CA LYS A 45 -0.22 -1.14 -20.89
C LYS A 45 1.06 -2.00 -20.84
N LEU A 46 1.09 -3.14 -21.52
CA LEU A 46 2.18 -4.12 -21.43
C LEU A 46 3.03 -4.24 -22.71
N GLY A 47 2.59 -3.65 -23.83
CA GLY A 47 3.19 -3.89 -25.13
C GLY A 47 3.00 -5.33 -25.63
N GLN A 48 3.48 -5.64 -26.84
CA GLN A 48 3.18 -6.90 -27.53
C GLN A 48 3.76 -8.14 -26.84
N LEU A 49 4.99 -8.07 -26.33
CA LEU A 49 5.65 -9.18 -25.62
C LEU A 49 5.06 -9.42 -24.24
N GLY A 50 4.75 -8.35 -23.48
CA GLY A 50 4.09 -8.45 -22.19
C GLY A 50 2.66 -8.99 -22.30
N PHE A 51 1.94 -8.64 -23.37
CA PHE A 51 0.62 -9.19 -23.66
C PHE A 51 0.66 -10.68 -24.00
N ILE A 52 1.62 -11.13 -24.81
CA ILE A 52 1.81 -12.57 -25.12
C ILE A 52 2.17 -13.36 -23.85
N ALA A 53 3.02 -12.81 -22.97
CA ALA A 53 3.36 -13.43 -21.69
C ALA A 53 2.15 -13.51 -20.73
N ALA A 54 1.29 -12.48 -20.74
CA ALA A 54 0.05 -12.46 -19.96
C ALA A 54 -0.93 -13.56 -20.40
N LEU A 55 -1.04 -13.79 -21.71
CA LEU A 55 -1.89 -14.82 -22.33
C LEU A 55 -1.37 -16.26 -22.15
N SER A 56 -0.06 -16.44 -21.99
CA SER A 56 0.59 -17.76 -21.92
C SER A 56 0.82 -18.28 -20.49
N GLY A 57 0.40 -17.53 -19.47
CA GLY A 57 0.55 -17.93 -18.07
C GLY A 57 1.95 -17.68 -17.48
N PHE A 58 2.85 -17.01 -18.21
CA PHE A 58 4.20 -16.63 -17.75
C PHE A 58 4.26 -15.25 -17.09
N ARG A 59 3.11 -14.60 -16.87
CA ARG A 59 3.01 -13.24 -16.29
C ARG A 59 3.79 -13.08 -14.99
N ALA A 60 3.84 -14.14 -14.17
CA ALA A 60 4.52 -14.10 -12.88
C ALA A 60 6.04 -13.96 -13.05
N ILE A 61 6.63 -14.86 -13.84
CA ILE A 61 8.08 -14.86 -14.15
C ILE A 61 8.50 -13.56 -14.83
N VAL A 62 7.69 -13.05 -15.77
CA VAL A 62 7.98 -11.77 -16.43
C VAL A 62 7.93 -10.62 -15.42
N ALA A 63 6.93 -10.58 -14.54
CA ALA A 63 6.86 -9.55 -13.52
C ALA A 63 8.05 -9.63 -12.54
N ASP A 64 8.49 -10.82 -12.14
CA ASP A 64 9.64 -10.98 -11.25
C ASP A 64 10.94 -10.49 -11.94
N GLY A 65 11.13 -10.82 -13.22
CA GLY A 65 12.26 -10.31 -14.01
C GLY A 65 12.23 -8.79 -14.16
N LEU A 66 11.06 -8.19 -14.40
CA LEU A 66 10.90 -6.74 -14.46
C LEU A 66 11.10 -6.09 -13.08
N PHE A 67 10.74 -6.77 -12.00
CA PHE A 67 10.97 -6.28 -10.63
C PHE A 67 12.47 -6.25 -10.29
N ILE A 68 13.24 -7.26 -10.70
CA ILE A 68 14.70 -7.24 -10.60
C ILE A 68 15.28 -6.07 -11.42
N GLN A 69 14.79 -5.85 -12.64
CA GLN A 69 15.21 -4.69 -13.44
C GLN A 69 14.84 -3.36 -12.77
N ALA A 70 13.70 -3.30 -12.07
CA ALA A 70 13.28 -2.10 -11.34
C ALA A 70 14.24 -1.80 -10.19
N HIS A 71 14.74 -2.84 -9.52
CA HIS A 71 15.78 -2.72 -8.50
C HIS A 71 17.07 -2.12 -9.08
N VAL A 72 17.58 -2.67 -10.19
CA VAL A 72 18.79 -2.14 -10.87
C VAL A 72 18.58 -0.70 -11.33
N ALA A 73 17.40 -0.36 -11.87
CA ALA A 73 17.06 1.01 -12.27
C ALA A 73 17.04 1.97 -11.07
N TRP A 74 16.56 1.50 -9.91
CA TRP A 74 16.56 2.26 -8.67
C TRP A 74 17.99 2.52 -8.16
N GLU A 75 18.87 1.52 -8.16
CA GLU A 75 20.28 1.70 -7.80
C GLU A 75 20.98 2.76 -8.66
N ARG A 76 20.59 2.83 -9.93
CA ARG A 76 21.09 3.83 -10.89
C ARG A 76 20.35 5.17 -10.85
N THR A 77 19.38 5.34 -9.95
CA THR A 77 18.53 6.53 -9.84
C THR A 77 17.75 6.87 -11.12
N GLU A 78 17.45 5.87 -11.95
CA GLU A 78 16.67 6.01 -13.18
C GLU A 78 15.16 6.07 -12.86
N TRP A 79 14.70 7.11 -12.15
CA TRP A 79 13.35 7.19 -11.56
C TRP A 79 12.20 7.01 -12.56
N SER A 80 12.32 7.55 -13.78
CA SER A 80 11.34 7.34 -14.85
C SER A 80 11.24 5.87 -15.26
N ARG A 81 12.36 5.15 -15.29
CA ARG A 81 12.41 3.72 -15.60
C ARG A 81 11.85 2.90 -14.45
N VAL A 82 12.17 3.25 -13.21
CA VAL A 82 11.57 2.65 -12.00
C VAL A 82 10.04 2.74 -12.07
N LEU A 83 9.51 3.95 -12.32
CA LEU A 83 8.07 4.18 -12.47
C LEU A 83 7.45 3.28 -13.55
N LEU A 84 8.05 3.21 -14.74
CA LEU A 84 7.55 2.42 -15.85
C LEU A 84 7.56 0.91 -15.53
N LEU A 85 8.64 0.40 -14.98
CA LEU A 85 8.76 -1.00 -14.59
C LEU A 85 7.75 -1.37 -13.49
N PHE A 86 7.55 -0.51 -12.49
CA PHE A 86 6.54 -0.74 -11.46
C PHE A 86 5.10 -0.68 -11.98
N ARG A 87 4.81 0.18 -12.98
CA ARG A 87 3.51 0.13 -13.68
C ARG A 87 3.30 -1.21 -14.37
N HIS A 88 4.33 -1.77 -15.00
CA HIS A 88 4.22 -3.08 -15.64
C HIS A 88 4.06 -4.22 -14.62
N VAL A 89 4.87 -4.27 -13.55
CA VAL A 89 4.77 -5.39 -12.58
C VAL A 89 3.44 -5.40 -11.84
N THR A 90 2.92 -4.22 -11.49
CA THR A 90 1.59 -4.09 -10.85
C THR A 90 0.45 -4.39 -11.80
N THR A 91 0.64 -4.20 -13.11
CA THR A 91 -0.33 -4.61 -14.14
C THR A 91 -0.30 -6.12 -14.39
N LEU A 92 0.89 -6.73 -14.39
CA LEU A 92 1.08 -8.17 -14.61
C LEU A 92 0.64 -9.02 -13.41
N GLN A 93 0.90 -8.54 -12.19
CA GLN A 93 0.56 -9.20 -10.93
C GLN A 93 -0.18 -8.23 -9.99
N PRO A 94 -1.44 -7.85 -10.29
CA PRO A 94 -2.18 -6.87 -9.49
C PRO A 94 -2.56 -7.36 -8.10
N ARG A 95 -2.47 -8.66 -7.81
CA ARG A 95 -2.71 -9.24 -6.48
C ARG A 95 -1.46 -9.30 -5.59
N SER A 96 -0.28 -8.94 -6.11
CA SER A 96 0.95 -8.88 -5.33
C SER A 96 1.02 -7.57 -4.55
N ILE A 97 0.70 -7.62 -3.25
CA ILE A 97 0.79 -6.44 -2.37
C ILE A 97 2.21 -5.85 -2.34
N LEU A 98 3.23 -6.72 -2.44
CA LEU A 98 4.64 -6.33 -2.45
C LEU A 98 4.94 -5.34 -3.57
N PHE A 99 4.43 -5.58 -4.78
CA PHE A 99 4.71 -4.70 -5.91
C PHE A 99 4.04 -3.33 -5.76
N TRP A 100 2.84 -3.27 -5.21
CA TRP A 100 2.14 -2.00 -4.95
C TRP A 100 2.84 -1.19 -3.85
N ASP A 101 3.16 -1.83 -2.72
CA ASP A 101 3.83 -1.18 -1.60
C ASP A 101 5.24 -0.70 -1.98
N MET A 102 6.03 -1.53 -2.67
CA MET A 102 7.35 -1.14 -3.16
C MET A 102 7.28 -0.01 -4.19
N ALA A 103 6.34 -0.06 -5.15
CA ALA A 103 6.15 1.03 -6.10
C ALA A 103 5.87 2.35 -5.37
N ALA A 104 4.96 2.32 -4.39
CA ALA A 104 4.62 3.49 -3.60
C ALA A 104 5.80 4.02 -2.79
N TRP A 105 6.56 3.13 -2.15
CA TRP A 105 7.77 3.46 -1.40
C TRP A 105 8.83 4.14 -2.28
N HIS A 106 9.15 3.54 -3.43
CA HIS A 106 10.13 4.11 -4.35
C HIS A 106 9.71 5.49 -4.87
N MET A 107 8.43 5.71 -5.14
CA MET A 107 7.95 7.02 -5.59
C MET A 107 7.95 8.02 -4.44
N ALA A 108 7.20 7.77 -3.38
CA ALA A 108 6.90 8.76 -2.35
C ALA A 108 7.98 8.95 -1.27
N TRP A 109 8.97 8.05 -1.17
CA TRP A 109 10.15 8.25 -0.32
C TRP A 109 11.38 8.47 -1.16
N ASN A 110 11.79 7.50 -1.99
CA ASN A 110 13.10 7.56 -2.64
C ASN A 110 13.17 8.64 -3.73
N ALA A 111 12.32 8.55 -4.75
CA ALA A 111 12.31 9.49 -5.88
C ALA A 111 11.94 10.91 -5.44
N SER A 112 10.98 11.04 -4.52
CA SER A 112 10.59 12.34 -3.95
C SER A 112 11.74 13.07 -3.24
N VAL A 113 12.59 12.34 -2.51
CA VAL A 113 13.75 12.89 -1.79
C VAL A 113 14.85 13.22 -2.78
N ALA A 114 15.10 12.35 -3.77
CA ALA A 114 16.03 12.64 -4.85
C ALA A 114 15.64 13.90 -5.63
N ALA A 115 14.35 14.06 -5.97
CA ALA A 115 13.83 15.25 -6.64
C ALA A 115 14.00 16.52 -5.79
N MET A 116 13.76 16.42 -4.48
CA MET A 116 13.97 17.54 -3.56
C MET A 116 15.45 17.90 -3.42
N ASN A 117 16.36 16.93 -3.54
CA ASN A 117 17.81 17.12 -3.36
C ASN A 117 18.59 17.33 -4.67
N ASP A 118 17.90 17.39 -5.81
CA ASP A 118 18.55 17.55 -7.12
C ASP A 118 19.26 18.90 -7.24
N ARG A 119 20.59 18.88 -7.28
CA ARG A 119 21.42 20.09 -7.39
C ARG A 119 21.42 20.67 -8.81
N ALA A 120 21.09 19.87 -9.83
CA ALA A 120 20.99 20.35 -11.20
C ALA A 120 19.78 21.26 -11.41
N GLN A 121 18.77 21.18 -10.53
CA GLN A 121 17.63 22.08 -10.49
C GLN A 121 17.83 23.20 -9.44
N PRO A 122 18.32 24.40 -9.83
CA PRO A 122 18.58 25.48 -8.88
C PRO A 122 17.29 26.04 -8.24
N ARG A 123 16.14 25.92 -8.91
CA ARG A 123 14.88 26.50 -8.43
C ARG A 123 14.20 25.60 -7.40
N LEU A 124 14.19 26.02 -6.14
CA LEU A 124 13.51 25.31 -5.03
C LEU A 124 12.04 25.00 -5.36
N ALA A 125 11.30 25.94 -5.94
CA ALA A 125 9.90 25.74 -6.28
C ALA A 125 9.68 24.56 -7.26
N LEU A 126 10.60 24.35 -8.22
CA LEU A 126 10.52 23.23 -9.14
C LEU A 126 10.86 21.89 -8.47
N ARG A 127 11.80 21.88 -7.51
CA ARG A 127 12.11 20.70 -6.69
C ARG A 127 10.94 20.30 -5.79
N VAL A 128 10.29 21.29 -5.14
CA VAL A 128 9.08 21.06 -4.34
C VAL A 128 7.93 20.54 -5.21
N LYS A 129 7.74 21.10 -6.42
CA LYS A 129 6.74 20.60 -7.36
C LYS A 129 6.99 19.14 -7.73
N ALA A 130 8.21 18.80 -8.15
CA ALA A 130 8.59 17.44 -8.51
C ALA A 130 8.43 16.46 -7.34
N GLN A 131 8.81 16.86 -6.12
CA GLN A 131 8.60 16.07 -4.92
C GLN A 131 7.10 15.74 -4.71
N ARG A 132 6.22 16.74 -4.85
CA ARG A 132 4.76 16.55 -4.72
C ARG A 132 4.19 15.65 -5.81
N GLU A 133 4.70 15.73 -7.03
CA GLU A 133 4.33 14.81 -8.12
C GLU A 133 4.68 13.35 -7.76
N TYR A 134 5.85 13.12 -7.16
CA TYR A 134 6.22 11.79 -6.67
C TYR A 134 5.38 11.29 -5.49
N PHE A 135 4.96 12.18 -4.58
CA PHE A 135 3.97 11.81 -3.54
C PHE A 135 2.66 11.37 -4.18
N ALA A 136 2.17 12.10 -5.18
CA ALA A 136 0.95 11.75 -5.90
C ALA A 136 1.05 10.42 -6.64
N LEU A 137 2.20 10.11 -7.24
CA LEU A 137 2.45 8.80 -7.87
C LEU A 137 2.42 7.66 -6.84
N GLY A 138 3.06 7.85 -5.68
CA GLY A 138 3.03 6.83 -4.62
C GLY A 138 1.63 6.61 -4.08
N LYS A 139 0.86 7.69 -3.89
CA LYS A 139 -0.55 7.64 -3.51
C LYS A 139 -1.38 6.86 -4.53
N ASP A 140 -1.23 7.15 -5.82
CA ASP A 140 -1.95 6.45 -6.90
C ASP A 140 -1.66 4.94 -6.92
N PHE A 141 -0.40 4.52 -6.70
CA PHE A 141 -0.08 3.10 -6.57
C PHE A 141 -0.81 2.45 -5.39
N LEU A 142 -0.88 3.11 -4.23
CA LEU A 142 -1.58 2.56 -3.07
C LEU A 142 -3.09 2.50 -3.27
N GLU A 143 -3.71 3.55 -3.83
CA GLU A 143 -5.15 3.57 -4.13
C GLU A 143 -5.53 2.48 -5.14
N ARG A 144 -4.75 2.31 -6.22
CA ARG A 144 -4.94 1.22 -7.18
C ARG A 144 -4.64 -0.15 -6.56
N GLY A 145 -3.63 -0.23 -5.69
CA GLY A 145 -3.30 -1.44 -4.93
C GLY A 145 -4.46 -1.89 -4.05
N ILE A 146 -5.06 -0.98 -3.28
CA ILE A 146 -6.25 -1.22 -2.45
C ILE A 146 -7.43 -1.65 -3.32
N LYS A 147 -7.66 -1.00 -4.47
CA LYS A 147 -8.74 -1.40 -5.39
C LYS A 147 -8.59 -2.86 -5.86
N ASN A 148 -7.36 -3.32 -6.09
CA ASN A 148 -7.07 -4.70 -6.49
C ASN A 148 -6.97 -5.67 -5.30
N ASN A 149 -6.76 -5.16 -4.08
CA ASN A 149 -6.52 -5.92 -2.85
C ASN A 149 -7.26 -5.30 -1.64
N PRO A 150 -8.60 -5.22 -1.69
CA PRO A 150 -9.38 -4.52 -0.66
C PRO A 150 -9.36 -5.23 0.71
N ASP A 151 -8.96 -6.49 0.72
CA ASP A 151 -8.87 -7.38 1.87
C ASP A 151 -7.51 -7.31 2.60
N ARG A 152 -6.58 -6.45 2.14
CA ARG A 152 -5.19 -6.45 2.62
C ARG A 152 -4.88 -5.21 3.47
N PRO A 153 -4.78 -5.34 4.81
CA PRO A 153 -4.57 -4.19 5.70
C PRO A 153 -3.28 -3.43 5.42
N GLN A 154 -2.24 -4.12 4.94
CA GLN A 154 -0.92 -3.53 4.68
C GLN A 154 -0.98 -2.34 3.72
N LEU A 155 -1.85 -2.36 2.71
CA LEU A 155 -1.95 -1.25 1.75
C LEU A 155 -2.69 -0.05 2.33
N TYR A 156 -3.64 -0.28 3.25
CA TYR A 156 -4.32 0.79 3.98
C TYR A 156 -3.36 1.46 4.98
N GLU A 157 -2.57 0.67 5.71
CA GLU A 157 -1.50 1.16 6.59
C GLU A 157 -0.50 2.00 5.80
N ALA A 158 0.01 1.49 4.68
CA ALA A 158 0.98 2.22 3.86
C ALA A 158 0.42 3.56 3.36
N LEU A 159 -0.86 3.62 3.00
CA LEU A 159 -1.53 4.85 2.58
C LEU A 159 -1.74 5.81 3.76
N ALA A 160 -2.09 5.30 4.94
CA ALA A 160 -2.18 6.10 6.15
C ALA A 160 -0.83 6.73 6.52
N ARG A 161 0.25 5.95 6.44
CA ARG A 161 1.63 6.43 6.64
C ARG A 161 2.03 7.49 5.63
N LEU A 162 1.64 7.34 4.36
CA LEU A 162 1.86 8.36 3.33
C LEU A 162 1.16 9.67 3.68
N TYR A 163 -0.12 9.62 4.06
CA TYR A 163 -0.89 10.79 4.48
C TYR A 163 -0.26 11.49 5.69
N LYS A 164 0.09 10.71 6.72
CA LYS A 164 0.76 11.19 7.91
C LYS A 164 2.11 11.87 7.59
N GLU A 165 2.98 11.18 6.87
CA GLU A 165 4.37 11.61 6.76
C GLU A 165 4.57 12.68 5.69
N LYS A 166 3.94 12.51 4.52
CA LYS A 166 4.20 13.33 3.33
C LYS A 166 3.19 14.45 3.15
N TYR A 167 1.92 14.17 3.42
CA TYR A 167 0.85 15.17 3.30
C TYR A 167 0.58 15.93 4.60
N LYS A 168 1.05 15.41 5.75
CA LYS A 168 0.72 15.94 7.09
C LYS A 168 -0.80 16.01 7.32
N ASP A 169 -1.52 15.10 6.67
CA ASP A 169 -2.97 14.99 6.75
C ASP A 169 -3.33 13.93 7.80
N HIS A 170 -3.43 14.39 9.04
CA HIS A 170 -3.73 13.53 10.19
C HIS A 170 -5.13 12.93 10.14
N GLU A 171 -6.10 13.63 9.54
CA GLU A 171 -7.47 13.14 9.44
C GLU A 171 -7.55 11.94 8.48
N ARG A 172 -6.97 12.08 7.27
CA ARG A 172 -6.89 10.96 6.33
C ARG A 172 -6.02 9.84 6.85
N ALA A 173 -4.90 10.14 7.52
CA ALA A 173 -4.09 9.11 8.15
C ALA A 173 -4.91 8.32 9.19
N SER A 174 -5.65 8.99 10.06
CA SER A 174 -6.53 8.34 11.04
C SER A 174 -7.59 7.45 10.37
N GLU A 175 -8.22 7.94 9.30
CA GLU A 175 -9.22 7.22 8.52
C GLU A 175 -8.64 5.91 7.95
N PHE A 176 -7.47 5.97 7.30
CA PHE A 176 -6.87 4.80 6.66
C PHE A 176 -6.28 3.81 7.68
N PHE A 177 -5.72 4.27 8.79
CA PHE A 177 -5.35 3.37 9.90
C PHE A 177 -6.59 2.68 10.50
N ALA A 178 -7.73 3.36 10.61
CA ALA A 178 -8.98 2.73 11.07
C ALA A 178 -9.47 1.64 10.09
N LYS A 179 -9.42 1.93 8.78
CA LYS A 179 -9.75 0.95 7.73
C LYS A 179 -8.82 -0.27 7.78
N SER A 180 -7.52 -0.04 7.96
CA SER A 180 -6.52 -1.10 8.17
C SER A 180 -6.89 -1.96 9.39
N ALA A 181 -7.12 -1.33 10.55
CA ALA A 181 -7.44 -2.01 11.81
C ALA A 181 -8.73 -2.85 11.76
N ALA A 182 -9.68 -2.49 10.89
CA ALA A 182 -10.95 -3.21 10.73
C ALA A 182 -10.81 -4.51 9.92
N LEU A 183 -9.70 -4.73 9.22
CA LEU A 183 -9.50 -5.90 8.37
C LEU A 183 -8.93 -7.10 9.14
N PRO A 184 -9.27 -8.34 8.75
CA PRO A 184 -8.69 -9.54 9.34
C PRO A 184 -7.17 -9.59 9.19
N GLY A 185 -6.47 -10.00 10.25
CA GLY A 185 -5.01 -10.12 10.26
C GLY A 185 -4.27 -8.78 10.39
N ALA A 186 -4.99 -7.66 10.57
CA ALA A 186 -4.37 -6.38 10.86
C ALA A 186 -3.61 -6.41 12.21
N PRO A 187 -2.42 -5.82 12.29
CA PRO A 187 -1.72 -5.70 13.56
C PRO A 187 -2.53 -4.90 14.59
N ARG A 188 -2.47 -5.32 15.86
CA ARG A 188 -3.22 -4.65 16.94
C ARG A 188 -2.88 -3.17 17.12
N TYR A 189 -1.71 -2.72 16.68
CA TYR A 189 -1.29 -1.33 16.82
C TYR A 189 -1.98 -0.37 15.85
N GLU A 190 -2.62 -0.86 14.78
CA GLU A 190 -3.30 -0.03 13.77
C GLU A 190 -4.39 0.85 14.40
N LYS A 191 -5.18 0.29 15.33
CA LYS A 191 -6.21 1.04 16.08
C LYS A 191 -5.61 2.20 16.88
N ARG A 192 -4.41 2.00 17.45
CA ARG A 192 -3.70 3.04 18.21
C ARG A 192 -3.21 4.12 17.28
N PHE A 193 -2.64 3.76 16.13
CA PHE A 193 -2.23 4.75 15.13
C PHE A 193 -3.41 5.57 14.63
N SER A 194 -4.57 4.95 14.38
CA SER A 194 -5.78 5.70 14.05
C SER A 194 -6.13 6.73 15.14
N ALA A 195 -6.16 6.32 16.41
CA ALA A 195 -6.50 7.20 17.53
C ALA A 195 -5.43 8.28 17.78
N TYR A 196 -4.15 7.96 17.60
CA TYR A 196 -3.05 8.93 17.71
C TYR A 196 -3.19 10.00 16.64
N GLU A 197 -3.36 9.62 15.37
CA GLU A 197 -3.50 10.59 14.30
C GLU A 197 -4.75 11.47 14.50
N LEU A 198 -5.88 10.89 14.92
CA LEU A 198 -7.10 11.66 15.23
C LEU A 198 -6.88 12.72 16.31
N SER A 199 -6.04 12.43 17.29
CA SER A 199 -5.75 13.36 18.38
C SER A 199 -5.00 14.62 17.94
N TYR A 200 -4.41 14.63 16.74
CA TYR A 200 -3.77 15.82 16.16
C TYR A 200 -4.72 16.66 15.32
N CYS A 201 -5.95 16.20 15.05
CA CYS A 201 -6.95 16.93 14.28
C CYS A 201 -7.67 17.98 15.14
N GLU A 202 -7.64 19.24 14.72
CA GLU A 202 -8.40 20.32 15.35
C GLU A 202 -9.90 20.07 15.23
N GLY A 203 -10.65 20.27 16.33
CA GLY A 203 -12.10 20.05 16.38
C GLY A 203 -12.52 18.58 16.57
N ARG A 204 -11.58 17.63 16.62
CA ARG A 204 -11.84 16.20 16.82
C ARG A 204 -11.35 15.70 18.20
N GLU A 205 -11.01 16.61 19.11
CA GLU A 205 -10.37 16.30 20.40
C GLU A 205 -11.19 15.36 21.27
N ARG A 206 -12.51 15.60 21.36
CA ARG A 206 -13.41 14.79 22.16
C ARG A 206 -13.46 13.35 21.67
N GLU A 207 -13.65 13.17 20.37
CA GLU A 207 -13.69 11.85 19.74
C GLU A 207 -12.34 11.13 19.86
N ALA A 208 -11.22 11.84 19.67
CA ALA A 208 -9.90 11.29 19.86
C ALA A 208 -9.68 10.81 21.30
N TYR A 209 -10.15 11.58 22.29
CA TYR A 209 -10.08 11.18 23.69
C TYR A 209 -10.88 9.90 23.93
N GLU A 210 -12.12 9.84 23.45
CA GLU A 210 -13.00 8.69 23.65
C GLU A 210 -12.40 7.42 23.04
N ARG A 211 -11.85 7.50 21.82
CA ARG A 211 -11.16 6.36 21.18
C ARG A 211 -9.92 5.93 21.95
N LEU A 212 -9.08 6.88 22.39
CA LEU A 212 -7.89 6.56 23.18
C LEU A 212 -8.25 5.98 24.54
N ARG A 213 -9.34 6.46 25.16
CA ARG A 213 -9.81 5.99 26.46
C ARG A 213 -10.35 4.57 26.35
N GLN A 214 -11.13 4.29 25.31
CA GLN A 214 -11.59 2.94 25.01
C GLN A 214 -10.41 1.97 24.88
N ILE A 215 -9.35 2.35 24.15
CA ILE A 215 -8.15 1.53 24.02
C ILE A 215 -7.42 1.36 25.37
N TYR A 216 -7.34 2.42 26.19
CA TYR A 216 -6.75 2.34 27.54
C TYR A 216 -7.47 1.32 28.43
N ASP A 217 -8.81 1.31 28.34
CA ASP A 217 -9.68 0.47 29.15
C ASP A 217 -9.67 -1.01 28.71
N GLU A 218 -9.13 -1.35 27.54
CA GLU A 218 -8.93 -2.75 27.10
C GLU A 218 -7.88 -3.51 27.95
N GLY A 219 -7.02 -2.79 28.67
CA GLY A 219 -6.11 -3.38 29.66
C GLY A 219 -4.66 -2.91 29.53
N GLU A 220 -3.83 -3.39 30.46
CA GLU A 220 -2.46 -2.88 30.67
C GLU A 220 -1.56 -2.95 29.44
N LYS A 221 -1.74 -3.95 28.58
CA LYS A 221 -0.95 -4.10 27.35
C LYS A 221 -1.14 -2.95 26.35
N GLU A 222 -2.26 -2.23 26.44
CA GLU A 222 -2.57 -1.10 25.57
C GLU A 222 -2.14 0.25 26.17
N ARG A 223 -1.78 0.28 27.46
CA ARG A 223 -1.37 1.49 28.21
C ARG A 223 0.07 1.91 27.89
N LEU A 224 0.35 2.07 26.59
CA LEU A 224 1.68 2.46 26.10
C LEU A 224 1.97 3.94 26.40
N PRO A 225 3.26 4.34 26.53
CA PRO A 225 3.65 5.70 26.86
C PRO A 225 3.03 6.77 25.95
N THR A 226 3.00 6.53 24.64
CA THR A 226 2.38 7.46 23.67
C THR A 226 0.89 7.61 23.92
N LEU A 227 0.17 6.52 24.19
CA LEU A 227 -1.26 6.55 24.46
C LEU A 227 -1.58 7.34 25.73
N ILE A 228 -0.85 7.08 26.82
CA ILE A 228 -1.00 7.81 28.09
C ILE A 228 -0.72 9.30 27.89
N THR A 229 0.36 9.63 27.17
CA THR A 229 0.75 11.02 26.90
C THR A 229 -0.33 11.76 26.11
N ARG A 230 -0.88 11.14 25.06
CA ARG A 230 -1.96 11.74 24.26
C ARG A 230 -3.26 11.87 25.06
N LEU A 231 -3.60 10.89 25.89
CA LEU A 231 -4.76 10.98 26.79
C LEU A 231 -4.65 12.15 27.75
N LYS A 232 -3.56 12.25 28.51
CA LYS A 232 -3.35 13.35 29.46
C LYS A 232 -3.36 14.72 28.79
N PHE A 233 -2.77 14.82 27.60
CA PHE A 233 -2.84 16.04 26.79
C PHE A 233 -4.29 16.42 26.48
N LEU A 234 -5.11 15.48 26.02
CA LEU A 234 -6.52 15.72 25.72
C LEU A 234 -7.36 15.98 26.97
N GLU A 235 -7.07 15.33 28.09
CA GLU A 235 -7.74 15.59 29.38
C GLU A 235 -7.58 17.03 29.82
N ASN A 236 -6.36 17.56 29.69
CA ASN A 236 -6.08 18.96 29.98
C ASN A 236 -6.76 19.88 28.96
N LYS A 237 -6.64 19.57 27.65
CA LYS A 237 -7.21 20.40 26.58
C LYS A 237 -8.74 20.49 26.66
N LEU A 238 -9.41 19.41 27.05
CA LEU A 238 -10.87 19.32 27.17
C LEU A 238 -11.39 19.71 28.55
N GLY A 239 -10.51 19.97 29.53
CA GLY A 239 -10.93 20.27 30.90
C GLY A 239 -11.63 19.10 31.60
N ILE A 240 -11.20 17.86 31.35
CA ILE A 240 -11.81 16.66 31.95
C ILE A 240 -11.67 16.72 33.48
N PRO A 241 -12.75 16.48 34.26
CA PRO A 241 -12.68 16.46 35.72
C PRO A 241 -11.67 15.43 36.25
N GLN A 242 -10.96 15.76 37.34
CA GLN A 242 -9.84 14.94 37.85
C GLN A 242 -10.25 13.50 38.20
N ASP A 243 -11.48 13.30 38.68
CA ASP A 243 -12.08 12.01 39.01
C ASP A 243 -12.33 11.12 37.79
N GLN A 244 -12.40 11.70 36.58
CA GLN A 244 -12.61 10.99 35.31
C GLN A 244 -11.30 10.72 34.56
N ARG A 245 -10.18 11.32 35.00
CA ARG A 245 -8.88 11.19 34.34
C ARG A 245 -8.24 9.83 34.57
N ILE A 246 -7.34 9.45 33.67
CA ILE A 246 -6.46 8.31 33.94
C ILE A 246 -5.50 8.63 35.10
N PRO A 247 -5.07 7.63 35.90
CA PRO A 247 -4.18 7.86 37.03
C PRO A 247 -2.87 8.55 36.63
N ASP A 248 -2.37 9.41 37.53
CA ASP A 248 -1.16 10.17 37.23
C ASP A 248 0.11 9.32 37.23
N ARG A 249 0.13 8.27 38.05
CA ARG A 249 1.19 7.27 38.08
C ARG A 249 0.93 6.28 36.95
N ALA A 250 1.90 6.14 36.05
CA ALA A 250 1.94 4.98 35.15
C ALA A 250 1.95 3.70 36.02
N PRO A 251 1.31 2.60 35.57
CA PRO A 251 1.50 1.30 36.20
C PRO A 251 2.99 0.92 36.22
#